data_AF-X0XPS3-F1
#
_entry.id   AF-X0XPS3-F1
#
_cell.length_a   1.000
_cell.length_b   1.000
_cell.length_c   1.000
_cell.angle_alpha   90.00
_cell.angle_beta   90.00
_cell.angle_gamma   90.00
#
_symmetry.space_group_name_H-M   'P 1'
#
loop_
_entity.id
_entity.type
_entity.pdbx_description
1 polymer ?
#
loop_
_entity_poly.entity_id
_entity_poly.type
_entity_poly.pdbx_seq_one_letter_code
_entity_poly.pdbx_strand_id
1 'polypeptide(L)' 'SGLADDSREVKSGDLFIAVPGHDTDGRKYIAEASSLGAAAILTSPG' A
#
# COMPACT_ATOMS: atom_id res chain seq x y z
N SER A 1 -1.62 -14.38 -2.03
CA SER A 1 -0.66 -13.27 -1.91
C SER A 1 -0.46 -12.66 -3.29
N GLY A 2 -0.67 -11.36 -3.40
CA GLY A 2 -0.45 -10.55 -4.60
C GLY A 2 0.21 -9.20 -4.27
N LEU A 3 0.11 -8.27 -5.21
CA LEU A 3 0.61 -6.90 -5.10
C LEU A 3 -0.56 -5.94 -5.30
N ALA A 4 -0.56 -4.82 -4.58
CA ALA A 4 -1.51 -3.72 -4.77
C ALA A 4 -0.77 -2.39 -4.65
N ASP A 5 -0.99 -1.47 -5.57
CA ASP A 5 -0.55 -0.06 -5.51
C ASP A 5 -1.69 0.91 -5.19
N ASP A 6 -2.93 0.44 -5.23
CA ASP A 6 -4.13 1.10 -4.69
C ASP A 6 -4.54 0.46 -3.36
N SER A 7 -4.61 1.24 -2.28
CA SER A 7 -5.00 0.73 -0.95
C SER A 7 -6.37 0.08 -0.96
N ARG A 8 -7.28 0.51 -1.85
CA ARG A 8 -8.66 -0.01 -1.97
C ARG A 8 -8.72 -1.42 -2.54
N GLU A 9 -7.66 -1.88 -3.20
CA GLU A 9 -7.57 -3.22 -3.81
C GLU A 9 -6.82 -4.23 -2.93
N VAL A 10 -6.22 -3.77 -1.83
CA VAL A 10 -5.46 -4.62 -0.89
C VAL A 10 -6.35 -5.72 -0.32
N LYS A 11 -5.86 -6.95 -0.39
CA LYS A 11 -6.43 -8.11 0.30
C LYS A 11 -5.48 -8.60 1.36
N SER A 12 -6.04 -9.34 2.33
CA SER A 12 -5.24 -9.97 3.37
C SER A 12 -4.15 -10.86 2.75
N GLY A 13 -2.90 -10.59 3.10
CA GLY A 13 -1.74 -11.30 2.55
C GLY A 13 -1.05 -10.63 1.35
N ASP A 14 -1.49 -9.45 0.93
CA ASP A 14 -0.87 -8.71 -0.18
C ASP A 14 0.30 -7.83 0.27
N LEU A 15 1.23 -7.55 -0.65
CA LEU A 15 2.21 -6.48 -0.50
C LEU A 15 1.62 -5.18 -1.07
N PHE A 16 1.53 -4.14 -0.23
CA PHE A 16 1.10 -2.81 -0.67
C PHE A 16 2.29 -1.93 -1.07
N ILE A 17 2.19 -1.23 -2.20
CA ILE A 17 3.22 -0.35 -2.74
C ILE A 17 2.85 1.11 -2.46
N ALA A 18 3.50 1.70 -1.46
CA ALA A 18 3.26 3.05 -0.98
C ALA A 18 4.37 4.02 -1.42
N VAL A 19 4.34 4.45 -2.67
CA VAL A 19 5.30 5.42 -3.24
C VAL A 19 4.59 6.67 -3.79
N PRO A 20 5.27 7.82 -3.93
CA PRO A 20 4.71 8.98 -4.59
C PRO A 20 4.32 8.67 -6.04
N GLY A 21 3.03 8.81 -6.36
CA GLY A 21 2.50 8.73 -7.71
C GLY A 21 2.36 10.12 -8.36
N HIS A 22 1.74 10.15 -9.54
CA HIS A 22 1.51 11.41 -10.27
C HIS A 22 0.54 12.33 -9.54
N ASP A 23 -0.60 11.78 -9.09
CA ASP A 23 -1.69 12.56 -8.49
C ASP A 23 -1.66 12.55 -6.96
N THR A 24 -1.20 11.44 -6.37
CA THR A 24 -1.28 11.22 -4.92
C THR A 24 0.01 10.57 -4.41
N ASP A 25 0.29 10.81 -3.13
CA ASP A 25 1.36 10.13 -2.42
C ASP A 25 0.80 8.87 -1.74
N GLY A 26 1.17 7.69 -2.26
CA GLY A 26 0.70 6.39 -1.76
C GLY A 26 0.98 6.15 -0.27
N ARG A 27 1.98 6.85 0.29
CA ARG A 27 2.32 6.79 1.72
C ARG A 27 1.19 7.26 2.63
N LYS A 28 0.31 8.12 2.12
CA LYS A 28 -0.89 8.59 2.86
C LYS A 28 -1.87 7.46 3.16
N TYR A 29 -1.81 6.35 2.43
CA TYR A 29 -2.76 5.22 2.52
C TYR A 29 -2.19 3.98 3.21
N ILE A 30 -1.00 4.09 3.81
CA ILE A 30 -0.35 2.99 4.56
C ILE A 30 -1.23 2.45 5.68
N ALA A 31 -1.89 3.33 6.43
CA ALA A 31 -2.78 2.92 7.52
C ALA A 31 -4.00 2.13 7.01
N GLU A 32 -4.56 2.53 5.87
CA GLU A 32 -5.68 1.85 5.23
C GLU A 32 -5.26 0.44 4.76
N ALA A 33 -4.14 0.34 4.02
CA ALA A 33 -3.62 -0.94 3.55
C ALA A 33 -3.30 -1.91 4.70
N SER A 34 -2.72 -1.41 5.80
CA SER A 34 -2.48 -2.22 7.00
C SER A 34 -3.80 -2.72 7.61
N SER A 35 -4.84 -1.89 7.63
CA SER A 35 -6.15 -2.26 8.18
C SER A 35 -6.86 -3.35 7.35
N LEU A 36 -6.60 -3.40 6.05
CA LEU A 36 -7.12 -4.41 5.11
C LEU A 36 -6.33 -5.73 5.14
N GLY A 37 -5.24 -5.78 5.92
CA GLY A 37 -4.45 -6.99 6.12
C GLY A 37 -3.29 -7.16 5.15
N ALA A 38 -2.75 -6.07 4.60
CA ALA A 38 -1.48 -6.14 3.88
C ALA A 38 -0.43 -6.87 4.75
N ALA A 39 0.23 -7.86 4.16
CA ALA A 39 1.29 -8.62 4.82
C ALA A 39 2.58 -7.79 4.97
N ALA A 40 2.81 -6.87 4.05
CA ALA A 40 3.95 -5.98 4.04
C ALA A 40 3.64 -4.69 3.27
N ILE A 41 4.48 -3.68 3.48
CA ILE A 41 4.39 -2.38 2.81
C ILE A 41 5.76 -2.05 2.24
N LEU A 42 5.82 -1.79 0.93
CA LEU A 42 6.98 -1.24 0.26
C LEU A 42 6.82 0.28 0.20
N THR A 43 7.82 1.02 0.69
CA THR A 43 7.84 2.48 0.57
C THR A 43 9.24 2.98 0.34
N SER A 44 9.38 4.19 -0.20
CA SER A 44 10.68 4.84 -0.32
C SER A 44 11.13 5.36 1.06
N PRO A 45 12.43 5.38 1.35
CA PRO A 45 12.96 6.17 2.44
C PRO A 45 12.47 7.62 2.35
N GLY A 46 12.33 8.26 3.51
CA GLY A 46 12.11 9.71 3.60
C GLY A 46 13.35 10.45 3.18
#